data_AF-A0A6J7HB73-F1
#
_entry.id   AF-A0A6J7HB73-F1
#
_cell.length_a   1.000
_cell.length_b   1.000
_cell.length_c   1.000
_cell.angle_alpha   90.00
_cell.angle_beta   90.00
_cell.angle_gamma   90.00
#
_symmetry.space_group_name_H-M   'P 1'
#
loop_
_entity.id
_entity.type
_entity.pdbx_description
1 polymer ?
#
loop_
_entity_poly.entity_id
_entity_poly.type
_entity_poly.pdbx_seq_one_letter_code
_entity_poly.pdbx_strand_id
1 'polypeptide(L)'
;MFCPACGTEIQPGQRFCATCGVALVDTSVHTTTTAVPATPGPATSSATGPAFGAPLPPPSAAALQIAAATPTVANDTTLNDTTLNDTTLNDIALNDIALDATAALTVVEQTAHVGHGHDPYATAAWPVQGDETGEQPVVEQPEQFRITPLLAVSSVGAVLAVAAAVTHIATVEITGDQISKTTYALNDFASNNVVGAIIAAVLLVVGAGLGATGRRVGSGLAGGAGLALAGMMAMTIGSVTGLFDSSEVALLKGGGSFTLTTTQEVGFWLGAIAAAFGVVAFVLALTSAGNDGQPPIAAAFGFVGALGTLLVVGGTLIPMHGASFADQFSNDAVPPATLLLRLLVLLLIAVGGLTGFLSNRRWGVGLALGALSIAVWQWATSISQSGDLPFGIAGGNYGSNYGDTPHLVTTVGIVVMLLAALGALIAAHQRRA
;
A
#
# COMPACT_ATOMS: atom_id res chain seq x y z
N MET A 1 8.01 -6.34 29.79
CA MET A 1 6.71 -7.06 29.88
C MET A 1 6.63 -8.03 28.71
N PHE A 2 5.84 -9.10 28.76
CA PHE A 2 5.72 -10.04 27.62
C PHE A 2 4.30 -10.00 27.06
N CYS A 3 4.17 -10.13 25.74
CA CYS A 3 2.91 -10.16 25.03
C CYS A 3 2.07 -11.35 25.52
N PRO A 4 0.84 -11.11 26.00
CA PRO A 4 -0.01 -12.20 26.48
C PRO A 4 -0.48 -13.12 25.34
N ALA A 5 -0.45 -12.65 24.09
CA ALA A 5 -0.84 -13.46 22.94
C ALA A 5 0.31 -14.29 22.36
N CYS A 6 1.48 -13.69 22.12
CA CYS A 6 2.58 -14.35 21.41
C CYS A 6 3.87 -14.52 22.23
N GLY A 7 3.90 -14.06 23.48
CA GLY A 7 5.05 -14.21 24.38
C GLY A 7 6.26 -13.33 24.05
N THR A 8 6.22 -12.49 23.03
CA THR A 8 7.32 -11.58 22.67
C THR A 8 7.51 -10.49 23.73
N GLU A 9 8.75 -10.11 24.00
CA GLU A 9 9.05 -8.98 24.88
C GLU A 9 8.45 -7.67 24.34
N ILE A 10 7.75 -6.96 25.21
CA ILE A 10 7.09 -5.69 24.97
C ILE A 10 7.93 -4.57 25.59
N GLN A 11 8.17 -3.51 24.82
CA GLN A 11 8.78 -2.29 25.32
C GLN A 11 7.79 -1.43 26.13
N PRO A 12 8.24 -0.78 27.23
CA PRO A 12 7.40 0.13 28.00
C PRO A 12 6.76 1.21 27.10
N GLY A 13 5.43 1.34 27.16
CA GLY A 13 4.66 2.31 26.35
C GLY A 13 4.07 1.76 25.05
N GLN A 14 4.40 0.54 24.64
CA GLN A 14 3.78 -0.10 23.48
C GLN A 14 2.29 -0.41 23.74
N ARG A 15 1.43 0.13 22.86
CA ARG A 15 -0.02 -0.12 22.89
C ARG A 15 -0.42 -1.38 22.17
N PHE A 16 0.44 -1.90 21.29
CA PHE A 16 0.25 -3.14 20.55
C PHE A 16 1.56 -3.91 20.49
N CYS A 17 1.47 -5.22 20.42
CA CYS A 17 2.62 -6.08 20.22
C CYS A 17 3.10 -5.92 18.78
N ALA A 18 4.33 -5.45 18.60
CA ALA A 18 4.94 -5.31 17.27
C ALA A 18 5.02 -6.65 16.50
N THR A 19 5.01 -7.78 17.20
CA THR A 19 5.14 -9.11 16.58
C THR A 19 3.81 -9.72 16.15
N CYS A 20 2.76 -9.63 16.96
CA CYS A 20 1.46 -10.25 16.65
C CYS A 20 0.31 -9.26 16.47
N GLY A 21 0.54 -7.96 16.67
CA GLY A 21 -0.48 -6.93 16.56
C GLY A 21 -1.48 -6.87 17.71
N VAL A 22 -1.41 -7.77 18.70
CA VAL A 22 -2.37 -7.76 19.83
C VAL A 22 -2.24 -6.46 20.62
N ALA A 23 -3.37 -5.87 21.01
CA ALA A 23 -3.37 -4.72 21.91
C ALA A 23 -2.81 -5.11 23.29
N LEU A 24 -1.98 -4.23 23.87
CA LEU A 24 -1.23 -4.45 25.10
C LEU A 24 -1.65 -3.51 26.23
N VAL A 25 -2.53 -2.54 25.94
CA VAL A 25 -3.05 -1.64 26.96
C VAL A 25 -4.13 -2.38 27.75
N ASP A 26 -3.87 -2.58 29.04
CA ASP A 26 -4.92 -2.93 30.00
C ASP A 26 -6.03 -1.89 29.92
N THR A 27 -7.26 -2.37 29.77
CA THR A 27 -8.52 -1.61 29.77
C THR A 27 -8.83 -0.84 31.08
N SER A 28 -7.85 -0.63 31.95
CA SER A 28 -8.03 -0.12 33.32
C SER A 28 -7.48 1.29 33.61
N VAL A 29 -6.97 2.04 32.62
CA VAL A 29 -6.52 3.44 32.87
C VAL A 29 -6.94 4.41 31.77
N HIS A 30 -8.24 4.66 31.65
CA HIS A 30 -8.78 5.96 31.23
C HIS A 30 -10.13 6.22 31.90
N THR A 31 -10.13 6.29 33.24
CA THR A 31 -11.24 6.93 33.96
C THR A 31 -11.05 8.44 33.85
N THR A 32 -11.76 9.09 32.94
CA THR A 32 -11.97 10.54 33.01
C THR A 32 -12.89 10.81 34.21
N THR A 33 -12.31 10.94 35.40
CA THR A 33 -13.05 11.40 36.58
C THR A 33 -13.24 12.91 36.48
N THR A 34 -14.42 13.34 36.04
CA THR A 34 -14.92 14.68 36.36
C THR A 34 -15.05 14.78 37.88
N ALA A 35 -14.19 15.60 38.50
CA ALA A 35 -14.12 15.76 39.95
C ALA A 35 -15.35 16.52 40.49
N VAL A 36 -16.09 15.87 41.39
CA VAL A 36 -16.98 16.54 42.35
C VAL A 36 -16.12 16.93 43.57
N PRO A 37 -16.21 18.16 44.11
CA PRO A 37 -15.36 18.58 45.22
C PRO A 37 -15.83 17.95 46.54
N ALA A 38 -14.93 17.23 47.21
CA ALA A 38 -15.14 16.71 48.56
C ALA A 38 -14.35 17.51 49.60
N THR A 39 -15.03 17.78 50.71
CA THR A 39 -14.59 18.47 51.93
C THR A 39 -13.56 17.65 52.73
N PRO A 40 -12.60 18.26 53.46
CA PRO A 40 -11.49 17.53 54.08
C PRO A 40 -11.82 16.99 55.48
N GLY A 41 -11.36 15.76 55.76
CA GLY A 41 -11.31 15.14 57.09
C GLY A 41 -10.11 14.19 57.23
N PRO A 42 -9.58 13.95 58.45
CA PRO A 42 -8.14 13.91 58.69
C PRO A 42 -7.50 12.51 58.75
N ALA A 43 -6.17 12.55 58.65
CA ALA A 43 -5.20 11.46 58.59
C ALA A 43 -5.23 10.44 59.74
N THR A 44 -4.81 9.21 59.45
CA THR A 44 -4.05 8.35 60.37
C THR A 44 -3.26 7.27 59.61
N SER A 45 -1.93 7.40 59.72
CA SER A 45 -0.87 6.42 59.97
C SER A 45 -1.09 4.92 59.68
N SER A 46 -0.16 4.32 58.91
CA SER A 46 0.93 3.46 59.42
C SER A 46 1.35 2.36 58.43
N ALA A 47 2.66 2.28 58.23
CA ALA A 47 3.38 1.30 57.42
C ALA A 47 3.29 -0.13 57.95
N THR A 48 3.43 -1.13 57.07
CA THR A 48 4.40 -2.24 57.15
C THR A 48 4.28 -3.06 55.85
N GLY A 49 5.35 -3.15 55.06
CA GLY A 49 5.43 -4.02 53.89
C GLY A 49 6.03 -5.39 54.23
N PRO A 50 5.73 -6.46 53.48
CA PRO A 50 6.53 -7.66 53.48
C PRO A 50 7.49 -7.71 52.28
N ALA A 51 8.71 -8.16 52.56
CA ALA A 51 9.79 -8.41 51.63
C ALA A 51 9.52 -9.65 50.76
N PHE A 52 9.72 -9.52 49.45
CA PHE A 52 9.77 -10.64 48.51
C PHE A 52 11.23 -11.02 48.26
N GLY A 53 11.60 -12.25 48.59
CA GLY A 53 12.94 -12.78 48.33
C GLY A 53 13.02 -14.29 48.56
N ALA A 54 12.69 -15.08 47.53
CA ALA A 54 13.23 -16.43 47.32
C ALA A 54 13.06 -16.81 45.83
N PRO A 55 14.11 -17.28 45.13
CA PRO A 55 14.00 -17.77 43.76
C PRO A 55 13.43 -19.19 43.74
N LEU A 56 12.47 -19.44 42.83
CA LEU A 56 11.93 -20.77 42.54
C LEU A 56 12.98 -21.63 41.79
N PRO A 57 13.04 -22.95 42.06
CA PRO A 57 13.91 -23.88 41.32
C PRO A 57 13.38 -24.15 39.90
N PRO A 58 14.26 -24.49 38.94
CA PRO A 58 13.86 -24.79 37.56
C PRO A 58 13.07 -26.11 37.49
N PRO A 59 12.06 -26.21 36.59
CA PRO A 59 11.33 -27.46 36.39
C PRO A 59 12.23 -28.53 35.76
N SER A 60 12.26 -29.68 36.42
CA SER A 60 12.90 -30.92 36.00
C SER A 60 12.32 -31.44 34.68
N ALA A 61 13.21 -31.80 33.75
CA ALA A 61 12.88 -32.50 32.51
C ALA A 61 12.24 -33.86 32.80
N ALA A 62 10.93 -33.96 32.58
CA ALA A 62 10.22 -35.23 32.43
C ALA A 62 9.93 -35.44 30.94
N ALA A 63 10.58 -36.45 30.39
CA ALA A 63 10.44 -36.89 29.01
C ALA A 63 8.99 -37.25 28.68
N LEU A 64 8.42 -36.62 27.64
CA LEU A 64 7.26 -37.17 26.96
C LEU A 64 7.74 -37.95 25.74
N GLN A 65 7.54 -39.26 25.79
CA GLN A 65 7.85 -40.20 24.72
C GLN A 65 6.93 -39.98 23.52
N ILE A 66 7.55 -39.84 22.35
CA ILE A 66 6.89 -39.82 21.04
C ILE A 66 6.46 -41.25 20.71
N ALA A 67 5.16 -41.52 20.68
CA ALA A 67 4.62 -42.70 20.05
C ALA A 67 4.51 -42.45 18.55
N ALA A 68 5.38 -43.10 17.78
CA ALA A 68 5.36 -43.10 16.33
C ALA A 68 4.10 -43.80 15.82
N ALA A 69 3.20 -43.05 15.19
CA ALA A 69 2.16 -43.61 14.34
C ALA A 69 2.72 -43.75 12.92
N THR A 70 2.85 -45.00 12.49
CA THR A 70 3.24 -45.42 11.14
C THR A 70 2.16 -45.03 10.13
N PRO A 71 2.47 -44.30 9.04
CA PRO A 71 1.51 -44.14 7.94
C PRO A 71 1.52 -45.39 7.06
N THR A 72 0.42 -46.14 7.08
CA THR A 72 0.11 -47.16 6.08
C THR A 72 -0.08 -46.51 4.71
N VAL A 73 0.82 -46.83 3.80
CA VAL A 73 0.77 -46.51 2.37
C VAL A 73 -0.34 -47.35 1.73
N ALA A 74 -1.46 -46.71 1.38
CA ALA A 74 -2.43 -47.28 0.45
C ALA A 74 -1.97 -46.93 -0.97
N ASN A 75 -1.43 -47.94 -1.63
CA ASN A 75 -0.98 -47.95 -3.01
C ASN A 75 -2.21 -48.16 -3.90
N ASP A 76 -2.81 -47.08 -4.43
CA ASP A 76 -3.84 -47.19 -5.46
C ASP A 76 -3.20 -47.08 -6.84
N THR A 77 -3.08 -48.24 -7.48
CA THR A 77 -2.48 -48.46 -8.79
C THR A 77 -3.54 -49.08 -9.69
N THR A 78 -4.51 -48.29 -10.15
CA THR A 78 -5.24 -48.57 -11.40
C THR A 78 -6.02 -47.34 -11.85
N LEU A 79 -5.53 -46.63 -12.86
CA LEU A 79 -6.33 -46.07 -13.96
C LEU A 79 -5.35 -45.49 -14.99
N ASN A 80 -4.78 -46.42 -15.76
CA ASN A 80 -4.10 -46.16 -16.99
C ASN A 80 -5.18 -46.23 -18.09
N ASP A 81 -5.68 -45.09 -18.57
CA ASP A 81 -6.42 -45.04 -19.82
C ASP A 81 -5.81 -43.99 -20.74
N THR A 82 -4.89 -44.49 -21.55
CA THR A 82 -4.31 -43.84 -22.71
C THR A 82 -5.06 -44.35 -23.93
N THR A 83 -6.20 -43.73 -24.26
CA THR A 83 -6.75 -43.69 -25.63
C THR A 83 -7.96 -42.76 -25.69
N LEU A 84 -7.76 -41.50 -26.05
CA LEU A 84 -8.74 -40.67 -26.76
C LEU A 84 -8.00 -39.52 -27.44
N ASN A 85 -7.26 -39.91 -28.47
CA ASN A 85 -6.85 -39.03 -29.55
C ASN A 85 -7.88 -39.25 -30.66
N ASP A 86 -8.93 -38.43 -30.72
CA ASP A 86 -9.71 -38.28 -31.94
C ASP A 86 -10.22 -36.84 -32.11
N THR A 87 -9.86 -36.34 -33.28
CA THR A 87 -10.20 -35.11 -33.98
C THR A 87 -11.66 -34.68 -33.88
N THR A 88 -11.98 -33.55 -33.22
CA THR A 88 -13.12 -32.65 -33.55
C THR A 88 -13.10 -31.31 -32.78
N LEU A 89 -12.06 -30.49 -32.90
CA LEU A 89 -12.11 -29.08 -32.42
C LEU A 89 -11.39 -28.11 -33.36
N ASN A 90 -11.48 -28.39 -34.67
CA ASN A 90 -10.95 -27.52 -35.72
C ASN A 90 -12.01 -27.16 -36.77
N ASP A 91 -13.27 -26.97 -36.32
CA ASP A 91 -14.37 -26.45 -37.14
C ASP A 91 -15.33 -25.62 -36.26
N ILE A 92 -14.95 -24.38 -35.98
CA ILE A 92 -15.93 -23.29 -35.87
C ILE A 92 -15.48 -22.22 -36.86
N ALA A 93 -15.88 -22.45 -38.11
CA ALA A 93 -15.96 -21.42 -39.14
C ALA A 93 -16.79 -20.24 -38.59
N LEU A 94 -16.28 -19.01 -38.69
CA LEU A 94 -16.73 -18.05 -39.70
C LEU A 94 -18.05 -18.47 -40.38
N ASN A 95 -19.18 -17.97 -39.87
CA ASN A 95 -20.16 -17.28 -40.71
C ASN A 95 -21.28 -16.61 -39.90
N ASP A 96 -21.65 -15.42 -40.40
CA ASP A 96 -23.00 -14.84 -40.41
C ASP A 96 -23.55 -14.21 -39.12
N ILE A 97 -23.03 -13.03 -38.78
CA ILE A 97 -23.89 -11.90 -38.38
C ILE A 97 -23.91 -10.91 -39.54
N ALA A 98 -24.81 -11.17 -40.50
CA ALA A 98 -25.37 -10.12 -41.33
C ALA A 98 -26.28 -9.27 -40.44
N LEU A 99 -25.84 -8.05 -40.13
CA LEU A 99 -26.73 -7.02 -39.60
C LEU A 99 -26.69 -5.81 -40.54
N ASP A 100 -27.89 -5.40 -40.93
CA ASP A 100 -28.22 -4.46 -41.99
C ASP A 100 -27.37 -3.18 -42.04
N ALA A 101 -26.82 -2.95 -43.22
CA ALA A 101 -26.38 -1.66 -43.68
C ALA A 101 -27.61 -0.83 -44.10
N THR A 102 -28.14 -0.01 -43.20
CA THR A 102 -28.84 1.23 -43.58
C THR A 102 -28.90 2.20 -42.40
N ALA A 103 -27.75 2.77 -42.04
CA ALA A 103 -27.69 4.03 -41.32
C ALA A 103 -26.66 4.92 -42.02
N ALA A 104 -27.15 6.02 -42.58
CA ALA A 104 -26.39 6.97 -43.35
C ALA A 104 -25.14 7.44 -42.59
N LEU A 105 -23.98 7.16 -43.17
CA LEU A 105 -22.72 7.81 -42.82
C LEU A 105 -22.83 9.27 -43.27
N THR A 106 -23.38 10.15 -42.43
CA THR A 106 -23.17 11.58 -42.57
C THR A 106 -21.72 11.85 -42.20
N VAL A 107 -20.85 11.87 -43.22
CA VAL A 107 -19.55 12.53 -43.16
C VAL A 107 -19.84 13.99 -42.84
N VAL A 108 -19.73 14.35 -41.55
CA VAL A 108 -19.56 15.75 -41.17
C VAL A 108 -18.13 16.08 -41.54
N GLU A 109 -17.98 16.72 -42.69
CA GLU A 109 -16.77 17.43 -43.05
C GLU A 109 -16.50 18.43 -41.94
N GLN A 110 -15.48 18.16 -41.13
CA GLN A 110 -15.06 19.06 -40.07
C GLN A 110 -14.44 20.28 -40.75
N THR A 111 -15.27 21.28 -41.08
CA THR A 111 -14.83 22.62 -41.42
C THR A 111 -13.95 23.12 -40.29
N ALA A 112 -12.65 23.21 -40.56
CA ALA A 112 -11.71 23.91 -39.71
C ALA A 112 -12.27 25.31 -39.43
N HIS A 113 -12.27 25.70 -38.16
CA HIS A 113 -12.72 27.02 -37.75
C HIS A 113 -11.73 28.06 -38.29
N VAL A 114 -12.11 28.72 -39.39
CA VAL A 114 -11.37 29.86 -39.94
C VAL A 114 -11.78 31.09 -39.13
N GLY A 115 -10.85 31.59 -38.33
CA GLY A 115 -11.09 32.77 -37.51
C GLY A 115 -9.79 33.32 -36.93
N HIS A 116 -8.95 33.91 -37.79
CA HIS A 116 -8.35 35.23 -37.55
C HIS A 116 -7.51 35.70 -38.76
N GLY A 117 -7.85 36.88 -39.29
CA GLY A 117 -6.96 37.80 -40.00
C GLY A 117 -6.42 37.35 -41.36
N HIS A 118 -7.18 37.61 -42.43
CA HIS A 118 -6.65 37.49 -43.79
C HIS A 118 -5.79 38.72 -44.10
N ASP A 119 -4.47 38.52 -44.20
CA ASP A 119 -3.51 39.51 -44.70
C ASP A 119 -3.28 39.23 -46.20
N PRO A 120 -3.69 40.11 -47.13
CA PRO A 120 -3.69 39.83 -48.57
C PRO A 120 -2.29 39.84 -49.23
N TYR A 121 -1.20 39.91 -48.45
CA TYR A 121 0.18 39.85 -48.95
C TYR A 121 1.02 38.69 -48.39
N ALA A 122 0.43 37.76 -47.64
CA ALA A 122 1.13 36.55 -47.22
C ALA A 122 1.26 35.58 -48.41
N THR A 123 2.32 35.76 -49.19
CA THR A 123 2.75 34.79 -50.20
C THR A 123 2.86 33.41 -49.55
N ALA A 124 2.21 32.44 -50.17
CA ALA A 124 2.25 31.04 -49.80
C ALA A 124 3.70 30.54 -49.73
N ALA A 125 4.24 30.53 -48.51
CA ALA A 125 5.33 29.64 -48.16
C ALA A 125 4.75 28.23 -48.17
N TRP A 126 4.88 27.54 -49.30
CA TRP A 126 4.87 26.09 -49.34
C TRP A 126 5.77 25.56 -48.22
N PRO A 127 5.38 24.50 -47.48
CA PRO A 127 6.31 23.89 -46.54
C PRO A 127 7.52 23.42 -47.36
N VAL A 128 8.64 24.10 -47.15
CA VAL A 128 9.94 23.64 -47.60
C VAL A 128 10.07 22.21 -47.08
N GLN A 129 10.21 21.26 -48.01
CA GLN A 129 10.77 19.95 -47.71
C GLN A 129 12.18 20.20 -47.20
N GLY A 130 12.29 20.47 -45.90
CA GLY A 130 13.54 20.57 -45.18
C GLY A 130 14.11 19.18 -45.03
N ASP A 131 15.32 19.02 -45.54
CA ASP A 131 16.34 18.00 -45.31
C ASP A 131 15.98 16.82 -44.37
N GLU A 132 16.38 15.62 -44.81
CA GLU A 132 16.26 14.31 -44.14
C GLU A 132 16.99 14.18 -42.79
N THR A 133 17.37 15.31 -42.16
CA THR A 133 17.89 15.39 -40.78
C THR A 133 16.97 16.23 -39.88
N GLY A 134 15.69 16.36 -40.24
CA GLY A 134 14.68 17.23 -39.62
C GLY A 134 14.38 16.99 -38.15
N GLU A 135 15.29 17.40 -37.28
CA GLU A 135 15.05 17.59 -35.85
C GLU A 135 14.55 19.02 -35.64
N GLN A 136 13.25 19.24 -35.88
CA GLN A 136 12.64 20.49 -35.46
C GLN A 136 12.66 20.56 -33.92
N PRO A 137 13.13 21.67 -33.32
CA PRO A 137 13.09 21.81 -31.88
C PRO A 137 11.63 21.79 -31.42
N VAL A 138 11.24 20.73 -30.72
CA VAL A 138 9.94 20.63 -30.06
C VAL A 138 9.91 21.67 -28.94
N VAL A 139 9.45 22.87 -29.26
CA VAL A 139 9.13 23.88 -28.25
C VAL A 139 7.89 23.38 -27.52
N GLU A 140 8.07 22.79 -26.33
CA GLU A 140 6.98 22.50 -25.38
C GLU A 140 6.33 23.84 -24.99
N GLN A 141 5.38 24.33 -25.79
CA GLN A 141 4.47 25.35 -25.30
C GLN A 141 3.64 24.69 -24.21
N PRO A 142 3.58 25.26 -22.98
CA PRO A 142 2.72 24.72 -21.95
C PRO A 142 1.30 24.71 -22.49
N GLU A 143 0.71 23.52 -22.60
CA GLU A 143 -0.69 23.41 -22.98
C GLU A 143 -1.53 24.18 -21.96
N GLN A 144 -2.57 24.87 -22.45
CA GLN A 144 -3.53 25.54 -21.58
C GLN A 144 -4.08 24.53 -20.57
N PHE A 145 -4.13 24.93 -19.30
CA PHE A 145 -4.60 24.08 -18.21
C PHE A 145 -6.00 23.53 -18.54
N ARG A 146 -6.13 22.21 -18.59
CA ARG A 146 -7.41 21.51 -18.82
C ARG A 146 -7.79 20.71 -17.60
N ILE A 147 -9.04 20.84 -17.17
CA ILE A 147 -9.58 19.96 -16.12
C ILE A 147 -9.68 18.56 -16.72
N THR A 148 -8.76 17.68 -16.32
CA THR A 148 -8.74 16.28 -16.75
C THR A 148 -9.54 15.41 -15.78
N PRO A 149 -10.11 14.27 -16.23
CA PRO A 149 -10.71 13.29 -15.34
C PRO A 149 -9.75 12.82 -14.24
N LEU A 150 -8.46 12.70 -14.58
CA LEU A 150 -7.41 12.35 -13.63
C LEU A 150 -7.31 13.39 -12.50
N LEU A 151 -7.33 14.68 -12.82
CA LEU A 151 -7.30 15.73 -11.80
C LEU A 151 -8.52 15.66 -10.87
N ALA A 152 -9.72 15.50 -11.43
CA ALA A 152 -10.94 15.40 -10.63
C ALA A 152 -10.90 14.19 -9.67
N VAL A 153 -10.57 13.00 -10.18
CA VAL A 153 -10.49 11.77 -9.39
C VAL A 153 -9.38 11.87 -8.33
N SER A 154 -8.20 12.36 -8.70
CA SER A 154 -7.08 12.54 -7.77
C SER A 154 -7.39 13.53 -6.66
N SER A 155 -8.09 14.64 -6.95
CA SER A 155 -8.49 15.61 -5.94
C SER A 155 -9.50 15.02 -4.95
N VAL A 156 -10.49 14.26 -5.43
CA VAL A 156 -11.45 13.58 -4.54
C VAL A 156 -10.74 12.52 -3.70
N GLY A 157 -9.91 11.67 -4.31
CA GLY A 157 -9.13 10.66 -3.60
C GLY A 157 -8.22 11.27 -2.52
N ALA A 158 -7.57 12.40 -2.81
CA ALA A 158 -6.74 13.13 -1.86
C ALA A 158 -7.53 13.67 -0.67
N VAL A 159 -8.69 14.28 -0.89
CA VAL A 159 -9.56 14.76 0.19
C VAL A 159 -10.04 13.61 1.07
N LEU A 160 -10.45 12.49 0.47
CA LEU A 160 -10.89 11.30 1.20
C LEU A 160 -9.76 10.68 2.01
N ALA A 161 -8.54 10.61 1.47
CA ALA A 161 -7.37 10.11 2.18
C ALA A 161 -7.04 10.96 3.42
N VAL A 162 -7.09 12.30 3.29
CA VAL A 162 -6.87 13.20 4.43
C VAL A 162 -8.01 13.11 5.44
N ALA A 163 -9.27 13.01 4.98
CA ALA A 163 -10.42 12.83 5.84
C ALA A 163 -10.36 11.51 6.64
N ALA A 164 -9.94 10.41 6.00
CA ALA A 164 -9.68 9.14 6.66
C ALA A 164 -8.56 9.24 7.71
N ALA A 165 -7.54 10.06 7.46
CA ALA A 165 -6.42 10.24 8.38
C ALA A 165 -6.77 11.00 9.67
N VAL A 166 -7.82 11.84 9.65
CA VAL A 166 -8.25 12.63 10.81
C VAL A 166 -9.48 12.09 11.51
N THR A 167 -10.11 11.03 10.97
CA THR A 167 -11.30 10.41 11.55
C THR A 167 -10.95 9.08 12.23
N HIS A 168 -11.82 8.62 13.12
CA HIS A 168 -11.69 7.28 13.71
C HIS A 168 -11.93 6.21 12.65
N ILE A 169 -11.18 5.13 12.74
CA ILE A 169 -11.23 4.00 11.81
C ILE A 169 -11.98 2.82 12.43
N ALA A 170 -11.75 2.54 13.71
CA ALA A 170 -12.34 1.40 14.36
C ALA A 170 -12.67 1.72 15.82
N THR A 171 -13.71 1.09 16.33
CA THR A 171 -14.05 1.12 17.75
C THR A 171 -14.27 -0.30 18.24
N VAL A 172 -13.68 -0.62 19.39
CA VAL A 172 -13.92 -1.87 20.12
C VAL A 172 -14.57 -1.51 21.45
N GLU A 173 -15.80 -1.98 21.63
CA GLU A 173 -16.57 -1.77 22.86
C GLU A 173 -16.89 -3.11 23.49
N ILE A 174 -16.51 -3.26 24.75
CA ILE A 174 -16.72 -4.44 25.58
C ILE A 174 -17.69 -4.04 26.67
N THR A 175 -18.77 -4.80 26.81
CA THR A 175 -19.78 -4.61 27.86
C THR A 175 -20.04 -5.95 28.56
N GLY A 176 -20.55 -5.92 29.79
CA GLY A 176 -20.76 -7.10 30.63
C GLY A 176 -19.95 -7.00 31.92
N ASP A 177 -19.22 -8.06 32.27
CA ASP A 177 -18.38 -8.09 33.47
C ASP A 177 -17.21 -7.08 33.42
N GLN A 178 -16.78 -6.71 32.20
CA GLN A 178 -15.86 -5.60 31.97
C GLN A 178 -16.49 -4.59 31.02
N ILE A 179 -16.33 -3.31 31.34
CA ILE A 179 -16.78 -2.19 30.49
C ILE A 179 -15.54 -1.47 30.00
N SER A 180 -15.30 -1.52 28.69
CA SER A 180 -14.23 -0.76 28.07
C SER A 180 -14.61 -0.34 26.66
N LYS A 181 -14.22 0.88 26.28
CA LYS A 181 -14.44 1.41 24.94
C LYS A 181 -13.13 2.03 24.46
N THR A 182 -12.58 1.45 23.41
CA THR A 182 -11.36 1.94 22.78
C THR A 182 -11.65 2.32 21.35
N THR A 183 -11.33 3.57 21.01
CA THR A 183 -11.43 4.09 19.64
C THR A 183 -10.03 4.20 19.06
N TYR A 184 -9.91 3.86 17.78
CA TYR A 184 -8.63 3.79 17.07
C TYR A 184 -8.66 4.74 15.87
N ALA A 185 -7.63 5.57 15.77
CA ALA A 185 -7.35 6.42 14.62
C ALA A 185 -6.33 5.77 13.68
N LEU A 186 -6.09 6.39 12.51
CA LEU A 186 -5.16 5.86 11.52
C LEU A 186 -3.73 5.66 12.04
N ASN A 187 -3.28 6.57 12.91
CA ASN A 187 -1.94 6.52 13.51
C ASN A 187 -1.78 5.40 14.55
N ASP A 188 -2.87 4.86 15.10
CA ASP A 188 -2.80 3.76 16.07
C ASP A 188 -2.42 2.43 15.40
N PHE A 189 -2.72 2.28 14.09
CA PHE A 189 -2.35 1.10 13.31
C PHE A 189 -0.90 1.15 12.80
N ALA A 190 -0.42 2.35 12.49
CA ALA A 190 1.00 2.64 12.31
C ALA A 190 1.20 4.15 12.44
N SER A 191 2.18 4.57 13.24
CA SER A 191 2.40 5.99 13.58
C SER A 191 2.67 6.86 12.35
N ASN A 192 3.17 6.24 11.28
CA ASN A 192 3.56 6.88 10.02
C ASN A 192 2.44 6.90 8.96
N ASN A 193 1.29 6.25 9.18
CA ASN A 193 0.22 6.17 8.18
C ASN A 193 -0.47 7.51 7.90
N VAL A 194 -0.64 8.37 8.92
CA VAL A 194 -1.23 9.70 8.73
C VAL A 194 -0.39 10.54 7.77
N VAL A 195 0.93 10.57 7.97
CA VAL A 195 1.84 11.30 7.09
C VAL A 195 1.89 10.65 5.71
N GLY A 196 1.85 9.31 5.64
CA GLY A 196 1.75 8.60 4.37
C GLY A 196 0.50 8.99 3.57
N ALA A 197 -0.66 9.11 4.22
CA ALA A 197 -1.90 9.54 3.58
C ALA A 197 -1.79 10.98 3.04
N ILE A 198 -1.12 11.87 3.79
CA ILE A 198 -0.83 13.25 3.36
C ILE A 198 0.11 13.26 2.15
N ILE A 199 1.18 12.46 2.16
CA ILE A 199 2.12 12.33 1.04
C ILE A 199 1.37 11.87 -0.22
N ALA A 200 0.54 10.84 -0.11
CA ALA A 200 -0.26 10.36 -1.23
C ALA A 200 -1.22 11.44 -1.74
N ALA A 201 -1.93 12.15 -0.85
CA ALA A 201 -2.83 13.24 -1.22
C ALA A 201 -2.11 14.37 -1.99
N VAL A 202 -0.93 14.79 -1.50
CA VAL A 202 -0.11 15.81 -2.17
C VAL A 202 0.34 15.33 -3.54
N LEU A 203 0.86 14.10 -3.65
CA LEU A 203 1.36 13.56 -4.92
C LEU A 203 0.23 13.31 -5.93
N LEU A 204 -0.96 12.91 -5.48
CA LEU A 204 -2.15 12.79 -6.32
C LEU A 204 -2.51 14.14 -6.96
N VAL A 205 -2.63 15.20 -6.15
CA VAL A 205 -3.04 16.52 -6.62
C VAL A 205 -1.95 17.19 -7.45
N VAL A 206 -0.70 17.21 -6.96
CA VAL A 206 0.42 17.82 -7.67
C VAL A 206 0.72 17.06 -8.96
N GLY A 207 0.74 15.73 -8.91
CA GLY A 207 0.93 14.90 -10.10
C GLY A 207 -0.15 15.15 -11.14
N ALA A 208 -1.42 15.11 -10.75
CA ALA A 208 -2.51 15.31 -11.69
C ALA A 208 -2.56 16.74 -12.23
N GLY A 209 -2.22 17.74 -11.41
CA GLY A 209 -2.08 19.13 -11.83
C GLY A 209 -0.96 19.32 -12.86
N LEU A 210 0.20 18.69 -12.64
CA LEU A 210 1.28 18.67 -13.64
C LEU A 210 0.83 17.96 -14.92
N GLY A 211 0.12 16.84 -14.80
CA GLY A 211 -0.47 16.13 -15.94
C GLY A 211 -1.45 16.99 -16.74
N ALA A 212 -2.27 17.80 -16.06
CA ALA A 212 -3.22 18.74 -16.66
C ALA A 212 -2.55 19.90 -17.44
N THR A 213 -1.25 20.13 -17.22
CA THR A 213 -0.42 21.09 -17.99
C THR A 213 0.37 20.42 -19.13
N GLY A 214 0.08 19.16 -19.45
CA GLY A 214 0.78 18.38 -20.48
C GLY A 214 2.04 17.67 -20.00
N ARG A 215 2.44 17.81 -18.72
CA ARG A 215 3.64 17.15 -18.19
C ARG A 215 3.34 15.70 -17.82
N ARG A 216 3.73 14.78 -18.69
CA ARG A 216 3.45 13.34 -18.51
C ARG A 216 4.07 12.69 -17.27
N VAL A 217 5.19 13.22 -16.76
CA VAL A 217 5.73 12.80 -15.45
C VAL A 217 4.68 12.96 -14.35
N GLY A 218 3.89 14.04 -14.41
CA GLY A 218 2.86 14.33 -13.43
C GLY A 218 1.73 13.32 -13.43
N SER A 219 1.19 12.97 -14.59
CA SER A 219 0.11 11.98 -14.67
C SER A 219 0.57 10.60 -14.19
N GLY A 220 1.80 10.20 -14.53
CA GLY A 220 2.44 9.02 -13.96
C GLY A 220 2.53 9.10 -12.44
N LEU A 221 3.05 10.21 -11.89
CA LEU A 221 3.19 10.44 -10.45
C LEU A 221 1.86 10.30 -9.70
N ALA A 222 0.78 10.86 -10.24
CA ALA A 222 -0.56 10.71 -9.66
C ALA A 222 -1.04 9.25 -9.69
N GLY A 223 -0.90 8.57 -10.83
CA GLY A 223 -1.27 7.16 -10.94
C GLY A 223 -0.50 6.27 -9.97
N GLY A 224 0.80 6.52 -9.80
CA GLY A 224 1.64 5.79 -8.87
C GLY A 224 1.26 6.07 -7.42
N ALA A 225 1.03 7.33 -7.06
CA ALA A 225 0.56 7.71 -5.73
C ALA A 225 -0.81 7.10 -5.41
N GLY A 226 -1.68 6.94 -6.42
CA GLY A 226 -2.93 6.21 -6.31
C GLY A 226 -2.74 4.73 -5.94
N LEU A 227 -1.78 4.04 -6.57
CA LEU A 227 -1.43 2.66 -6.20
C LEU A 227 -0.86 2.56 -4.79
N ALA A 228 0.02 3.50 -4.42
CA ALA A 228 0.61 3.54 -3.07
C ALA A 228 -0.48 3.75 -2.00
N LEU A 229 -1.42 4.68 -2.24
CA LEU A 229 -2.56 4.93 -1.36
C LEU A 229 -3.45 3.70 -1.24
N ALA A 230 -3.77 3.05 -2.37
CA ALA A 230 -4.59 1.84 -2.39
C ALA A 230 -3.94 0.72 -1.57
N GLY A 231 -2.63 0.52 -1.71
CA GLY A 231 -1.87 -0.44 -0.91
C GLY A 231 -1.92 -0.12 0.58
N MET A 232 -1.62 1.11 0.98
CA MET A 232 -1.66 1.49 2.40
C MET A 232 -3.04 1.28 3.02
N MET A 233 -4.10 1.74 2.34
CA MET A 233 -5.46 1.62 2.87
C MET A 233 -5.93 0.16 2.91
N ALA A 234 -5.56 -0.66 1.92
CA ALA A 234 -5.76 -2.10 1.97
C ALA A 234 -5.09 -2.74 3.19
N MET A 235 -3.84 -2.34 3.49
CA MET A 235 -3.14 -2.82 4.67
C MET A 235 -3.82 -2.39 5.97
N THR A 236 -4.27 -1.14 6.09
CA THR A 236 -5.03 -0.65 7.25
C THR A 236 -6.32 -1.44 7.45
N ILE A 237 -7.06 -1.76 6.39
CA ILE A 237 -8.26 -2.61 6.46
C ILE A 237 -7.91 -4.00 7.03
N GLY A 238 -6.78 -4.56 6.61
CA GLY A 238 -6.26 -5.82 7.17
C GLY A 238 -5.96 -5.70 8.66
N SER A 239 -5.27 -4.65 9.08
CA SER A 239 -4.94 -4.42 10.49
C SER A 239 -6.19 -4.24 11.36
N VAL A 240 -7.22 -3.54 10.87
CA VAL A 240 -8.52 -3.41 11.57
C VAL A 240 -9.20 -4.76 11.74
N THR A 241 -9.18 -5.59 10.68
CA THR A 241 -9.76 -6.94 10.73
C THR A 241 -9.01 -7.82 11.74
N GLY A 242 -7.67 -7.73 11.74
CA GLY A 242 -6.83 -8.40 12.73
C GLY A 242 -7.08 -7.96 14.17
N LEU A 243 -7.29 -6.66 14.38
CA LEU A 243 -7.65 -6.12 15.69
C LEU A 243 -8.96 -6.74 16.21
N PHE A 244 -10.00 -6.81 15.39
CA PHE A 244 -11.29 -7.36 15.81
C PHE A 244 -11.19 -8.84 16.19
N ASP A 245 -10.55 -9.65 15.35
CA ASP A 245 -10.35 -11.08 15.62
C ASP A 245 -9.51 -11.31 16.89
N SER A 246 -8.40 -10.58 17.04
CA SER A 246 -7.56 -10.68 18.24
C SER A 246 -8.29 -10.27 19.52
N SER A 247 -9.22 -9.30 19.44
CA SER A 247 -10.02 -8.85 20.58
C SER A 247 -11.03 -9.92 20.99
N GLU A 248 -11.66 -10.58 20.02
CA GLU A 248 -12.59 -11.69 20.26
C GLU A 248 -11.88 -12.86 20.93
N VAL A 249 -10.76 -13.31 20.36
CA VAL A 249 -9.98 -14.43 20.91
C VAL A 249 -9.46 -14.14 22.32
N ALA A 250 -9.04 -12.90 22.59
CA ALA A 250 -8.56 -12.50 23.91
C ALA A 250 -9.69 -12.59 24.97
N LEU A 251 -10.89 -12.12 24.64
CA LEU A 251 -12.04 -12.17 25.56
C LEU A 251 -12.53 -13.60 25.78
N LEU A 252 -12.56 -14.42 24.73
CA LEU A 252 -12.90 -15.84 24.85
C LEU A 252 -11.95 -16.60 25.79
N LYS A 253 -10.65 -16.26 25.77
CA LYS A 253 -9.65 -16.84 26.70
C LYS A 253 -9.80 -16.34 28.13
N GLY A 254 -10.23 -15.09 28.32
CA GLY A 254 -10.42 -14.48 29.64
C GLY A 254 -11.57 -15.10 30.45
N GLY A 255 -12.56 -15.66 29.76
CA GLY A 255 -13.78 -16.20 30.37
C GLY A 255 -14.72 -15.09 30.88
N GLY A 256 -15.92 -15.48 31.31
CA GLY A 256 -16.96 -14.56 31.81
C GLY A 256 -18.03 -14.20 30.77
N SER A 257 -18.98 -13.36 31.18
CA SER A 257 -20.04 -12.88 30.29
C SER A 257 -19.65 -11.52 29.71
N PHE A 258 -19.51 -11.47 28.39
CA PHE A 258 -19.18 -10.24 27.68
C PHE A 258 -20.01 -10.12 26.39
N THR A 259 -20.24 -8.87 25.99
CA THR A 259 -20.73 -8.52 24.66
C THR A 259 -19.69 -7.62 24.02
N LEU A 260 -19.08 -8.14 22.95
CA LEU A 260 -18.10 -7.45 22.13
C LEU A 260 -18.83 -6.78 20.96
N THR A 261 -18.76 -5.46 20.88
CA THR A 261 -19.23 -4.66 19.75
C THR A 261 -18.03 -4.08 19.02
N THR A 262 -17.82 -4.53 17.79
CA THR A 262 -16.79 -3.99 16.89
C THR A 262 -17.43 -3.13 15.82
N THR A 263 -17.03 -1.87 15.74
CA THR A 263 -17.59 -0.91 14.77
C THR A 263 -16.52 -0.48 13.77
N GLN A 264 -16.83 -0.59 12.48
CA GLN A 264 -16.10 0.06 11.40
C GLN A 264 -16.57 1.51 11.30
N GLU A 265 -15.73 2.44 11.71
CA GLU A 265 -16.07 3.86 11.79
C GLU A 265 -16.02 4.53 10.41
N VAL A 266 -16.45 5.79 10.33
CA VAL A 266 -16.49 6.56 9.07
C VAL A 266 -15.12 6.60 8.38
N GLY A 267 -14.03 6.70 9.14
CA GLY A 267 -12.67 6.73 8.59
C GLY A 267 -12.27 5.46 7.85
N PHE A 268 -12.79 4.30 8.27
CA PHE A 268 -12.58 3.03 7.57
C PHE A 268 -13.15 3.09 6.15
N TRP A 269 -14.40 3.54 6.02
CA TRP A 269 -15.07 3.65 4.72
C TRP A 269 -14.48 4.75 3.84
N LEU A 270 -14.09 5.89 4.43
CA LEU A 270 -13.36 6.93 3.71
C LEU A 270 -12.04 6.40 3.14
N GLY A 271 -11.28 5.62 3.93
CA GLY A 271 -10.04 4.98 3.49
C GLY A 271 -10.28 3.96 2.37
N ALA A 272 -11.32 3.13 2.48
CA ALA A 272 -11.69 2.16 1.44
C ALA A 272 -12.08 2.85 0.11
N ILE A 273 -12.87 3.93 0.18
CA ILE A 273 -13.23 4.71 -1.01
C ILE A 273 -11.99 5.42 -1.57
N ALA A 274 -11.14 6.00 -0.73
CA ALA A 274 -9.89 6.62 -1.15
C ALA A 274 -8.97 5.62 -1.89
N ALA A 275 -8.90 4.37 -1.43
CA ALA A 275 -8.20 3.29 -2.12
C ALA A 275 -8.76 3.03 -3.51
N ALA A 276 -10.09 2.94 -3.64
CA ALA A 276 -10.76 2.76 -4.93
C ALA A 276 -10.47 3.92 -5.89
N PHE A 277 -10.56 5.16 -5.41
CA PHE A 277 -10.19 6.35 -6.21
C PHE A 277 -8.71 6.33 -6.61
N GLY A 278 -7.82 5.84 -5.76
CA GLY A 278 -6.40 5.62 -6.09
C GLY A 278 -6.21 4.66 -7.25
N VAL A 279 -6.95 3.55 -7.28
CA VAL A 279 -6.95 2.59 -8.39
C VAL A 279 -7.52 3.23 -9.67
N VAL A 280 -8.62 3.98 -9.57
CA VAL A 280 -9.19 4.69 -10.73
C VAL A 280 -8.20 5.73 -11.27
N ALA A 281 -7.51 6.48 -10.40
CA ALA A 281 -6.47 7.43 -10.80
C ALA A 281 -5.32 6.74 -11.53
N PHE A 282 -4.90 5.55 -11.08
CA PHE A 282 -3.93 4.73 -11.81
C PHE A 282 -4.41 4.34 -13.21
N VAL A 283 -5.64 3.83 -13.34
CA VAL A 283 -6.20 3.44 -14.65
C VAL A 283 -6.30 4.66 -15.58
N LEU A 284 -6.75 5.80 -15.08
CA LEU A 284 -6.80 7.04 -15.85
C LEU A 284 -5.40 7.51 -16.25
N ALA A 285 -4.39 7.34 -15.40
CA ALA A 285 -3.01 7.68 -15.73
C ALA A 285 -2.45 6.83 -16.88
N LEU A 286 -2.91 5.58 -17.07
CA LEU A 286 -2.49 4.74 -18.20
C LEU A 286 -2.83 5.36 -19.56
N THR A 287 -3.88 6.16 -19.65
CA THR A 287 -4.24 6.88 -20.91
C THR A 287 -3.14 7.83 -21.38
N SER A 288 -2.27 8.26 -20.47
CA SER A 288 -1.14 9.16 -20.76
C SER A 288 0.20 8.44 -20.98
N ALA A 289 0.25 7.10 -20.87
CA ALA A 289 1.47 6.30 -20.98
C ALA A 289 2.13 6.28 -22.37
N GLY A 290 1.41 6.76 -23.39
CA GLY A 290 1.84 6.75 -24.80
C GLY A 290 3.05 7.63 -25.11
N ASN A 291 3.38 7.71 -26.41
CA ASN A 291 4.52 8.50 -26.87
C ASN A 291 4.28 10.00 -26.71
N ASP A 292 5.23 10.69 -26.08
CA ASP A 292 5.27 12.15 -25.92
C ASP A 292 6.11 12.83 -26.99
N GLY A 293 6.57 12.07 -28.00
CA GLY A 293 7.44 12.58 -29.07
C GLY A 293 8.86 12.92 -28.58
N GLN A 294 9.18 12.61 -27.33
CA GLN A 294 10.46 12.88 -26.72
C GLN A 294 11.33 11.62 -26.76
N PRO A 295 12.67 11.77 -26.84
CA PRO A 295 13.55 10.62 -26.87
C PRO A 295 13.41 9.83 -25.57
N PRO A 296 13.40 8.49 -25.65
CA PRO A 296 13.26 7.63 -24.48
C PRO A 296 14.42 7.85 -23.51
N ILE A 297 14.13 7.58 -22.24
CA ILE A 297 15.13 7.55 -21.18
C ILE A 297 16.07 6.37 -21.45
N ALA A 298 17.36 6.53 -21.10
CA ALA A 298 18.33 5.46 -21.28
C ALA A 298 17.85 4.19 -20.55
N ALA A 299 17.78 3.07 -21.28
CA ALA A 299 17.26 1.80 -20.77
C ALA A 299 18.01 1.30 -19.52
N ALA A 300 19.26 1.72 -19.33
CA ALA A 300 20.03 1.42 -18.13
C ALA A 300 19.33 1.90 -16.85
N PHE A 301 18.74 3.11 -16.85
CA PHE A 301 18.00 3.60 -15.67
C PHE A 301 16.72 2.80 -15.43
N GLY A 302 16.01 2.42 -16.50
CA GLY A 302 14.84 1.55 -16.39
C GLY A 302 15.19 0.18 -15.84
N PHE A 303 16.26 -0.44 -16.33
CA PHE A 303 16.72 -1.74 -15.83
C PHE A 303 17.16 -1.69 -14.36
N VAL A 304 17.99 -0.70 -13.99
CA VAL A 304 18.46 -0.53 -12.60
C VAL A 304 17.29 -0.23 -11.65
N GLY A 305 16.35 0.62 -12.06
CA GLY A 305 15.15 0.91 -11.27
C GLY A 305 14.22 -0.31 -11.12
N ALA A 306 14.06 -1.11 -12.18
CA ALA A 306 13.30 -2.36 -12.12
C ALA A 306 13.96 -3.38 -11.19
N LEU A 307 15.29 -3.54 -11.23
CA LEU A 307 16.02 -4.35 -10.25
C LEU A 307 15.82 -3.83 -8.82
N GLY A 308 15.91 -2.52 -8.61
CA GLY A 308 15.60 -1.90 -7.32
C GLY A 308 14.20 -2.25 -6.84
N THR A 309 13.19 -2.23 -7.73
CA THR A 309 11.81 -2.62 -7.43
C THR A 309 11.72 -4.07 -6.96
N LEU A 310 12.40 -4.98 -7.65
CA LEU A 310 12.45 -6.39 -7.27
C LEU A 310 13.16 -6.60 -5.93
N LEU A 311 14.20 -5.82 -5.62
CA LEU A 311 14.86 -5.87 -4.32
C LEU A 311 13.97 -5.33 -3.21
N VAL A 312 13.15 -4.31 -3.46
CA VAL A 312 12.16 -3.83 -2.48
C VAL A 312 11.13 -4.91 -2.21
N VAL A 313 10.49 -5.43 -3.25
CA VAL A 313 9.41 -6.44 -3.11
C VAL A 313 9.96 -7.75 -2.56
N GLY A 314 10.99 -8.30 -3.20
CA GLY A 314 11.62 -9.55 -2.79
C GLY A 314 12.28 -9.45 -1.42
N GLY A 315 12.94 -8.34 -1.11
CA GLY A 315 13.60 -8.12 0.17
C GLY A 315 12.65 -8.21 1.37
N THR A 316 11.40 -7.75 1.20
CA THR A 316 10.37 -7.83 2.27
C THR A 316 9.82 -9.23 2.48
N LEU A 317 10.01 -10.13 1.50
CA LEU A 317 9.57 -11.52 1.57
C LEU A 317 10.63 -12.43 2.17
N ILE A 318 11.88 -11.99 2.26
CA ILE A 318 12.98 -12.80 2.81
C ILE A 318 12.74 -13.02 4.31
N PRO A 319 12.59 -14.27 4.77
CA PRO A 319 12.43 -14.55 6.18
C PRO A 319 13.69 -14.21 6.98
N MET A 320 13.49 -13.61 8.16
CA MET A 320 14.54 -13.31 9.12
C MET A 320 14.22 -13.88 10.50
N HIS A 321 15.25 -14.01 11.34
CA HIS A 321 15.11 -14.30 12.78
C HIS A 321 14.25 -15.53 13.11
N GLY A 322 14.35 -16.59 12.28
CA GLY A 322 13.67 -17.86 12.52
C GLY A 322 12.24 -17.95 11.97
N ALA A 323 11.70 -16.87 11.37
CA ALA A 323 10.43 -16.93 10.66
C ALA A 323 10.54 -17.83 9.42
N SER A 324 9.46 -18.50 9.05
CA SER A 324 9.38 -19.29 7.81
C SER A 324 8.92 -18.43 6.65
N PHE A 325 9.20 -18.85 5.41
CA PHE A 325 8.63 -18.20 4.23
C PHE A 325 7.11 -18.39 4.14
N ALA A 326 6.60 -19.52 4.67
CA ALA A 326 5.16 -19.81 4.68
C ALA A 326 4.39 -18.83 5.58
N ASP A 327 5.04 -18.29 6.62
CA ASP A 327 4.44 -17.35 7.58
C ASP A 327 3.97 -16.04 6.92
N GLN A 328 4.48 -15.74 5.71
CA GLN A 328 4.07 -14.60 4.88
C GLN A 328 2.67 -14.77 4.27
N PHE A 329 2.18 -16.00 4.16
CA PHE A 329 0.90 -16.34 3.54
C PHE A 329 -0.12 -16.84 4.54
N SER A 330 0.33 -17.54 5.58
CA SER A 330 -0.51 -18.06 6.65
C SER A 330 0.35 -18.26 7.90
N ASN A 331 -0.12 -17.75 9.04
CA ASN A 331 0.44 -18.06 10.34
C ASN A 331 -0.67 -18.01 11.41
N ASP A 332 -0.41 -18.60 12.56
CA ASP A 332 -1.39 -18.70 13.65
C ASP A 332 -1.58 -17.38 14.42
N ALA A 333 -0.72 -16.39 14.20
CA ALA A 333 -0.71 -15.14 14.93
C ALA A 333 -1.53 -14.03 14.27
N VAL A 334 -1.73 -14.09 12.96
CA VAL A 334 -2.30 -13.01 12.15
C VAL A 334 -3.32 -13.58 11.17
N PRO A 335 -4.51 -12.96 11.06
CA PRO A 335 -5.52 -13.44 10.12
C PRO A 335 -5.02 -13.48 8.67
N PRO A 336 -5.39 -14.52 7.89
CA PRO A 336 -4.96 -14.66 6.51
C PRO A 336 -5.28 -13.44 5.64
N ALA A 337 -6.40 -12.76 5.90
CA ALA A 337 -6.79 -11.55 5.18
C ALA A 337 -5.74 -10.43 5.30
N THR A 338 -5.18 -10.21 6.49
CA THR A 338 -4.16 -9.19 6.74
C THR A 338 -2.87 -9.50 5.98
N LEU A 339 -2.48 -10.78 5.93
CA LEU A 339 -1.31 -11.24 5.17
C LEU A 339 -1.52 -11.04 3.66
N LEU A 340 -2.69 -11.40 3.13
CA LEU A 340 -3.02 -11.17 1.72
C LEU A 340 -3.06 -9.69 1.36
N LEU A 341 -3.57 -8.82 2.23
CA LEU A 341 -3.60 -7.37 2.01
C LEU A 341 -2.19 -6.76 2.05
N ARG A 342 -1.28 -7.30 2.85
CA ARG A 342 0.15 -6.95 2.79
C ARG A 342 0.77 -7.36 1.45
N LEU A 343 0.51 -8.58 0.99
CA LEU A 343 1.00 -9.05 -0.31
C LEU A 343 0.44 -8.20 -1.46
N LEU A 344 -0.79 -7.71 -1.33
CA LEU A 344 -1.37 -6.75 -2.26
C LEU A 344 -0.55 -5.45 -2.30
N VAL A 345 -0.10 -4.89 -1.17
CA VAL A 345 0.79 -3.71 -1.18
C VAL A 345 2.06 -3.97 -1.98
N LEU A 346 2.69 -5.11 -1.76
CA LEU A 346 3.91 -5.50 -2.47
C LEU A 346 3.65 -5.68 -3.97
N LEU A 347 2.51 -6.28 -4.33
CA LEU A 347 2.09 -6.40 -5.72
C LEU A 347 1.88 -5.02 -6.36
N LEU A 348 1.22 -4.08 -5.68
CA LEU A 348 0.99 -2.74 -6.21
C LEU A 348 2.29 -1.95 -6.39
N ILE A 349 3.25 -2.10 -5.47
CA ILE A 349 4.61 -1.56 -5.63
C ILE A 349 5.31 -2.21 -6.82
N ALA A 350 5.23 -3.54 -6.96
CA ALA A 350 5.80 -4.25 -8.09
C ALA A 350 5.21 -3.76 -9.42
N VAL A 351 3.88 -3.65 -9.52
CA VAL A 351 3.18 -3.17 -10.70
C VAL A 351 3.61 -1.74 -11.04
N GLY A 352 3.55 -0.81 -10.08
CA GLY A 352 3.91 0.59 -10.32
C GLY A 352 5.38 0.80 -10.63
N GLY A 353 6.27 0.13 -9.90
CA GLY A 353 7.73 0.23 -10.07
C GLY A 353 8.21 -0.43 -11.36
N LEU A 354 7.80 -1.67 -11.65
CA LEU A 354 8.21 -2.38 -12.85
C LEU A 354 7.62 -1.74 -14.10
N THR A 355 6.31 -1.46 -14.12
CA THR A 355 5.68 -0.79 -15.26
C THR A 355 6.30 0.58 -15.48
N GLY A 356 6.55 1.33 -14.40
CA GLY A 356 7.12 2.65 -14.47
C GLY A 356 8.54 2.66 -15.03
N PHE A 357 9.44 1.86 -14.46
CA PHE A 357 10.84 1.84 -14.89
C PHE A 357 11.01 1.18 -16.27
N LEU A 358 10.30 0.08 -16.56
CA LEU A 358 10.43 -0.61 -17.84
C LEU A 358 9.80 0.15 -19.01
N SER A 359 8.92 1.13 -18.75
CA SER A 359 8.38 1.95 -19.83
C SER A 359 9.45 2.82 -20.50
N ASN A 360 10.61 3.04 -19.87
CA ASN A 360 11.69 3.92 -20.34
C ASN A 360 11.21 5.32 -20.78
N ARG A 361 10.15 5.80 -20.13
CA ARG A 361 9.50 7.09 -20.44
C ARG A 361 9.40 7.94 -19.19
N ARG A 362 9.31 9.25 -19.38
CA ARG A 362 9.12 10.25 -18.33
C ARG A 362 7.86 9.97 -17.49
N TRP A 363 6.78 9.57 -18.16
CA TRP A 363 5.55 9.10 -17.50
C TRP A 363 5.83 7.94 -16.53
N GLY A 364 6.58 6.94 -16.97
CA GLY A 364 6.88 5.77 -16.17
C GLY A 364 7.74 6.07 -14.95
N VAL A 365 8.72 6.98 -15.06
CA VAL A 365 9.49 7.44 -13.89
C VAL A 365 8.57 8.10 -12.85
N GLY A 366 7.60 8.91 -13.30
CA GLY A 366 6.55 9.45 -12.44
C GLY A 366 5.78 8.34 -11.74
N LEU A 367 5.31 7.34 -12.50
CA LEU A 367 4.58 6.19 -11.97
C LEU A 367 5.36 5.44 -10.89
N ALA A 368 6.64 5.15 -11.13
CA ALA A 368 7.49 4.45 -10.18
C ALA A 368 7.71 5.27 -8.89
N LEU A 369 7.97 6.57 -9.00
CA LEU A 369 8.14 7.46 -7.84
C LEU A 369 6.85 7.59 -7.03
N GLY A 370 5.71 7.70 -7.70
CA GLY A 370 4.41 7.74 -7.04
C GLY A 370 4.14 6.44 -6.27
N ALA A 371 4.35 5.29 -6.90
CA ALA A 371 4.11 3.97 -6.29
C ALA A 371 5.03 3.69 -5.10
N LEU A 372 6.27 4.21 -5.13
CA LEU A 372 7.25 4.04 -4.06
C LEU A 372 7.11 5.07 -2.92
N SER A 373 6.36 6.15 -3.11
CA SER A 373 6.35 7.31 -2.20
C SER A 373 6.06 6.96 -0.73
N ILE A 374 4.97 6.23 -0.47
CA ILE A 374 4.59 5.77 0.87
C ILE A 374 5.62 4.77 1.41
N ALA A 375 6.10 3.85 0.57
CA ALA A 375 7.10 2.86 0.94
C ALA A 375 8.39 3.50 1.45
N VAL A 376 8.87 4.52 0.75
CA VAL A 376 10.05 5.31 1.13
C VAL A 376 9.81 6.03 2.45
N TRP A 377 8.62 6.62 2.63
CA TRP A 377 8.28 7.27 3.90
C TRP A 377 8.28 6.27 5.07
N GLN A 378 7.59 5.15 4.92
CA GLN A 378 7.53 4.10 5.94
C GLN A 378 8.92 3.54 6.26
N TRP A 379 9.73 3.29 5.23
CA TRP A 379 11.13 2.90 5.37
C TRP A 379 11.96 3.96 6.11
N ALA A 380 11.86 5.24 5.74
CA ALA A 380 12.61 6.32 6.38
C ALA A 380 12.27 6.40 7.87
N THR A 381 10.98 6.36 8.23
CA THR A 381 10.53 6.37 9.63
C THR A 381 10.98 5.15 10.42
N SER A 382 11.11 3.98 9.77
CA SER A 382 11.62 2.77 10.41
C SER A 382 13.11 2.88 10.74
N ILE A 383 13.92 3.48 9.84
CA ILE A 383 15.35 3.73 10.10
C ILE A 383 15.53 4.76 11.20
N SER A 384 14.75 5.83 11.18
CA SER A 384 14.85 6.91 12.15
C SER A 384 14.13 6.64 13.47
N GLN A 385 13.53 5.44 13.64
CA GLN A 385 12.73 5.05 14.81
C GLN A 385 11.70 6.14 15.18
N SER A 386 11.09 6.75 14.18
CA SER A 386 10.22 7.90 14.37
C SER A 386 8.79 7.45 14.64
N GLY A 387 8.33 7.69 15.86
CA GLY A 387 6.99 7.35 16.36
C GLY A 387 6.97 6.05 17.18
N ASP A 388 5.84 5.78 17.82
CA ASP A 388 5.72 4.67 18.78
C ASP A 388 5.66 3.28 18.11
N LEU A 389 5.17 3.24 16.86
CA LEU A 389 5.01 2.03 16.05
C LEU A 389 5.37 2.34 14.58
N PRO A 390 6.66 2.52 14.27
CA PRO A 390 7.11 2.83 12.92
C PRO A 390 6.98 1.57 12.05
N PHE A 391 5.77 1.34 11.52
CA PHE A 391 5.52 0.20 10.65
C PHE A 391 6.19 0.47 9.29
N GLY A 392 7.34 -0.15 9.06
CA GLY A 392 8.00 -0.13 7.77
C GLY A 392 7.42 -1.18 6.82
N ILE A 393 7.47 -0.93 5.51
CA ILE A 393 7.34 -2.01 4.50
C ILE A 393 8.35 -3.13 4.75
N ALA A 394 9.47 -2.78 5.39
CA ALA A 394 10.55 -3.66 5.77
C ALA A 394 10.53 -4.08 7.24
N GLY A 395 9.47 -3.76 8.00
CA GLY A 395 9.23 -4.29 9.35
C GLY A 395 9.17 -5.82 9.30
N GLY A 396 9.76 -6.47 10.30
CA GLY A 396 10.13 -7.88 10.31
C GLY A 396 9.04 -8.84 9.81
N ASN A 397 9.49 -9.96 9.25
CA ASN A 397 8.61 -11.04 8.83
C ASN A 397 7.68 -11.46 9.98
N TYR A 398 6.39 -11.70 9.70
CA TYR A 398 5.46 -12.17 10.72
C TYR A 398 5.99 -13.49 11.29
N GLY A 399 5.97 -13.62 12.63
CA GLY A 399 6.59 -14.73 13.35
C GLY A 399 8.01 -14.47 13.85
N SER A 400 8.64 -13.33 13.52
CA SER A 400 9.93 -12.95 14.11
C SER A 400 9.76 -12.17 15.43
N ASN A 401 10.57 -12.53 16.45
CA ASN A 401 10.58 -11.87 17.77
C ASN A 401 11.40 -10.56 17.79
N TYR A 402 11.94 -10.11 16.66
CA TYR A 402 12.91 -9.02 16.61
C TYR A 402 12.66 -8.05 15.46
N GLY A 403 12.34 -6.81 15.84
CA GLY A 403 12.84 -5.58 15.22
C GLY A 403 11.98 -4.94 14.13
N ASP A 404 11.68 -3.66 14.33
CA ASP A 404 11.17 -2.74 13.30
C ASP A 404 12.26 -2.34 12.27
N THR A 405 13.40 -3.02 12.27
CA THR A 405 14.56 -2.67 11.44
C THR A 405 14.35 -3.15 10.01
N PRO A 406 14.51 -2.25 9.01
CA PRO A 406 14.31 -2.62 7.62
C PRO A 406 15.37 -3.62 7.14
N HIS A 407 14.94 -4.63 6.38
CA HIS A 407 15.84 -5.57 5.73
C HIS A 407 16.86 -4.84 4.83
N LEU A 408 18.12 -5.28 4.87
CA LEU A 408 19.22 -4.67 4.10
C LEU A 408 18.91 -4.66 2.60
N VAL A 409 18.39 -5.77 2.07
CA VAL A 409 18.01 -5.90 0.64
C VAL A 409 16.93 -4.88 0.26
N THR A 410 15.90 -4.69 1.09
CA THR A 410 14.85 -3.69 0.84
C THR A 410 15.43 -2.28 0.87
N THR A 411 16.33 -2.00 1.82
CA THR A 411 17.03 -0.72 1.92
C THR A 411 17.86 -0.43 0.67
N VAL A 412 18.65 -1.40 0.21
CA VAL A 412 19.41 -1.28 -1.05
C VAL A 412 18.45 -1.06 -2.22
N GLY A 413 17.34 -1.81 -2.29
CA GLY A 413 16.32 -1.65 -3.33
C GLY A 413 15.77 -0.23 -3.39
N ILE A 414 15.37 0.35 -2.25
CA ILE A 414 14.86 1.72 -2.18
C ILE A 414 15.91 2.73 -2.66
N VAL A 415 17.14 2.63 -2.16
CA VAL A 415 18.23 3.54 -2.56
C VAL A 415 18.49 3.44 -4.07
N VAL A 416 18.56 2.23 -4.61
CA VAL A 416 18.77 1.99 -6.05
C VAL A 416 17.63 2.58 -6.88
N MET A 417 16.36 2.37 -6.48
CA MET A 417 15.21 2.96 -7.17
C MET A 417 15.26 4.49 -7.18
N LEU A 418 15.58 5.12 -6.04
CA LEU A 418 15.66 6.58 -5.93
C LEU A 418 16.77 7.15 -6.79
N LEU A 419 17.96 6.52 -6.79
CA LEU A 419 19.08 6.93 -7.63
C LEU A 419 18.78 6.75 -9.12
N ALA A 420 18.13 5.65 -9.51
CA ALA A 420 17.72 5.40 -10.88
C ALA A 420 16.70 6.44 -11.36
N ALA A 421 15.69 6.75 -10.54
CA ALA A 421 14.69 7.77 -10.85
C ALA A 421 15.31 9.17 -10.96
N LEU A 422 16.20 9.53 -10.03
CA LEU A 422 16.91 10.82 -10.06
C LEU A 422 17.80 10.93 -11.30
N GLY A 423 18.60 9.89 -11.60
CA GLY A 423 19.44 9.84 -12.79
C GLY A 423 18.63 9.95 -14.07
N ALA A 424 17.48 9.27 -14.14
CA ALA A 424 16.55 9.37 -15.25
C ALA A 424 15.97 10.77 -15.44
N LEU A 425 15.61 11.46 -14.34
CA LEU A 425 15.09 12.83 -14.37
C LEU A 425 16.18 13.84 -14.78
N ILE A 426 17.40 13.71 -14.24
CA ILE A 426 18.54 14.57 -14.60
C ILE A 426 18.88 14.39 -16.08
N ALA A 427 19.00 13.15 -16.56
CA ALA A 427 19.28 12.87 -17.97
C ALA A 427 18.17 13.41 -18.88
N ALA A 428 16.90 13.30 -18.45
CA ALA A 428 15.77 13.87 -19.17
C ALA A 428 15.76 15.40 -19.20
N HIS A 429 16.31 16.05 -18.17
CA HIS A 429 16.45 17.51 -18.08
C HIS A 429 17.62 18.04 -18.89
N GLN A 430 18.78 17.37 -18.84
CA GLN A 430 19.97 17.73 -19.61
C GLN A 430 19.76 17.68 -21.13
N ARG A 431 18.84 16.84 -21.61
CA ARG A 431 18.46 16.82 -23.04
C ARG A 431 17.56 17.98 -23.47
N ARG A 432 17.00 18.74 -22.52
CA ARG A 432 16.15 19.90 -22.80
C ARG A 432 16.91 21.22 -22.77
N ALA A 433 18.01 21.27 -22.02
CA ALA A 433 18.92 22.42 -21.93
C ALA A 433 19.93 22.35 -23.08
#